data_AF-A0A3S1C7D5-F1
#
_entry.id   AF-A0A3S1C7D5-F1
#
_cell.length_a   1.000
_cell.length_b   1.000
_cell.length_c   1.000
_cell.angle_alpha   90.00
_cell.angle_beta   90.00
_cell.angle_gamma   90.00
#
_symmetry.space_group_name_H-M   'P 1'
#
loop_
_entity.id
_entity.type
_entity.pdbx_description
1 polymer ?
#
loop_
_entity_poly.entity_id
_entity_poly.type
_entity_poly.pdbx_seq_one_letter_code
_entity_poly.pdbx_strand_id
1 'polypeptide(L)'
;HFFLTSRHWLTNTYVYFGMPYFMFDLWAMYAYNIRVHETVYQSLDTTQRIKTFVSRNALMVAHHIVLPAILAPVVLFLRADRGDYFFGVFYMFEIVIPFISAREILIQLQMKDTPLYFITSFLMIVIFFLARLAIFPFLYYSYAEYANIPFHRVPFHIPVKCNLSCLLLLLPQLYWFFLMIRGLIR
;
A
#
# COMPACT_ATOMS: atom_id res chain seq x y z
N HIS A 1 -28.03 8.05 1.86
CA HIS A 1 -27.34 8.14 3.17
C HIS A 1 -26.22 7.12 3.42
N PHE A 2 -26.18 5.94 2.76
CA PHE A 2 -25.27 4.83 3.11
C PHE A 2 -23.76 5.13 2.98
N PHE A 3 -23.31 5.87 1.97
CA PHE A 3 -21.88 5.93 1.61
C PHE A 3 -20.96 6.69 2.58
N LEU A 4 -21.49 7.73 3.23
CA LEU A 4 -20.72 8.58 4.16
C LEU A 4 -20.92 8.18 5.62
N THR A 5 -22.03 7.52 5.93
CA THR A 5 -22.42 7.17 7.31
C THR A 5 -22.49 5.67 7.56
N SER A 6 -22.17 4.82 6.57
CA SER A 6 -21.99 3.38 6.80
C SER A 6 -20.91 3.18 7.84
N ARG A 7 -21.19 2.34 8.83
CA ARG A 7 -20.23 1.95 9.87
C ARG A 7 -19.93 0.49 9.75
N HIS A 8 -18.67 0.13 9.87
CA HIS A 8 -18.25 -1.26 9.90
C HIS A 8 -17.11 -1.43 10.91
N TRP A 9 -17.31 -2.32 11.88
CA TRP A 9 -16.36 -2.56 12.98
C TRP A 9 -14.97 -2.95 12.46
N LEU A 10 -14.91 -3.67 11.33
CA LEU A 10 -13.67 -4.09 10.69
C LEU A 10 -12.75 -2.90 10.35
N THR A 11 -13.32 -1.72 10.07
CA THR A 11 -12.54 -0.50 9.80
C THR A 11 -11.62 -0.19 10.98
N ASN A 12 -12.13 -0.25 12.20
CA ASN A 12 -11.36 0.07 13.40
C ASN A 12 -10.47 -1.11 13.79
N THR A 13 -10.99 -2.34 13.76
CA THR A 13 -10.22 -3.55 14.13
C THR A 13 -9.00 -3.74 13.24
N TYR A 14 -9.12 -3.46 11.95
CA TYR A 14 -8.02 -3.55 11.02
C TYR A 14 -6.88 -2.59 11.37
N VAL A 15 -7.15 -1.39 11.90
CA VAL A 15 -6.08 -0.47 12.35
C VAL A 15 -5.29 -1.06 13.52
N TYR A 16 -5.98 -1.68 14.49
CA TYR A 16 -5.32 -2.32 15.63
C TYR A 16 -4.45 -3.51 15.22
N PHE A 17 -4.83 -4.21 14.15
CA PHE A 17 -3.99 -5.24 13.51
C PHE A 17 -2.85 -4.62 12.68
N GLY A 18 -3.15 -3.59 11.89
CA GLY A 18 -2.24 -2.98 10.94
C GLY A 18 -1.06 -2.29 11.62
N MET A 19 -1.29 -1.56 12.72
CA MET A 19 -0.22 -0.86 13.44
C MET A 19 0.97 -1.74 13.83
N PRO A 20 0.79 -2.85 14.57
CA PRO A 20 1.90 -3.75 14.88
C PRO A 20 2.44 -4.46 13.64
N TYR A 21 1.60 -4.74 12.64
CA TYR A 21 2.05 -5.32 11.36
C TYR A 21 3.02 -4.41 10.60
N PHE A 22 2.73 -3.11 10.49
CA PHE A 22 3.63 -2.12 9.87
C PHE A 22 4.96 -2.00 10.61
N MET A 23 4.97 -2.10 11.94
CA MET A 23 6.20 -2.08 12.73
C MET A 23 7.02 -3.36 12.54
N PHE A 24 6.34 -4.51 12.51
CA PHE A 24 6.97 -5.79 12.20
C PHE A 24 7.61 -5.78 10.81
N ASP A 25 6.89 -5.28 9.79
CA ASP A 25 7.39 -5.24 8.42
C ASP A 25 8.60 -4.30 8.30
N LEU A 26 8.57 -3.14 8.96
CA LEU A 26 9.73 -2.23 9.02
C LEU A 26 10.97 -2.89 9.64
N TRP A 27 10.78 -3.68 10.70
CA TRP A 27 11.86 -4.45 11.30
C TRP A 27 12.36 -5.56 10.39
N ALA A 28 11.46 -6.31 9.75
CA ALA A 28 11.80 -7.37 8.81
C ALA A 28 12.57 -6.82 7.61
N MET A 29 12.15 -5.67 7.07
CA MET A 29 12.87 -4.92 6.04
C MET A 29 14.28 -4.54 6.48
N TYR A 30 14.44 -4.02 7.70
CA TYR A 30 15.76 -3.70 8.25
C TYR A 30 16.64 -4.94 8.37
N ALA A 31 16.15 -6.00 9.02
CA ALA A 31 16.88 -7.25 9.22
C ALA A 31 17.29 -7.91 7.89
N TYR A 32 16.37 -7.94 6.92
CA TYR A 32 16.64 -8.44 5.59
C TYR A 32 17.70 -7.62 4.85
N ASN A 33 17.62 -6.28 4.93
CA ASN A 33 18.59 -5.40 4.27
C ASN A 33 20.02 -5.58 4.82
N ILE A 34 20.15 -5.73 6.14
CA ILE A 34 21.44 -6.05 6.78
C ILE A 34 21.99 -7.39 6.28
N ARG A 35 21.13 -8.42 6.16
CA ARG A 35 21.54 -9.76 5.72
C ARG A 35 21.95 -9.82 4.26
N VAL A 36 21.20 -9.18 3.36
CA VAL A 36 21.50 -9.19 1.91
C VAL A 36 22.75 -8.36 1.58
N HIS A 37 23.02 -7.31 2.34
CA HIS A 37 24.18 -6.45 2.15
C HIS A 37 25.19 -6.57 3.28
N GLU A 38 25.41 -7.80 3.77
CA GLU A 38 26.23 -8.07 4.95
C GLU A 38 27.61 -7.42 4.87
N THR A 39 28.27 -7.50 3.71
CA THR A 39 29.59 -6.92 3.45
C THR A 39 29.65 -5.40 3.62
N VAL A 40 28.53 -4.70 3.38
CA VAL A 40 28.43 -3.23 3.55
C VAL A 40 28.18 -2.86 5.02
N TYR A 41 27.45 -3.71 5.75
CA TYR A 41 26.99 -3.40 7.11
C TYR A 41 27.88 -3.97 8.23
N GLN A 42 28.71 -4.98 7.94
CA GLN A 42 29.61 -5.61 8.90
C GLN A 42 30.52 -4.61 9.63
N SER A 43 31.08 -3.64 8.90
CA SER A 43 32.01 -2.64 9.45
C SER A 43 31.32 -1.42 10.07
N LEU A 44 29.99 -1.31 9.98
CA LEU A 44 29.24 -0.15 10.46
C LEU A 44 28.77 -0.33 11.89
N ASP A 45 28.84 0.74 12.68
CA ASP A 45 28.19 0.80 13.98
C ASP A 45 26.64 0.81 13.85
N THR A 46 25.92 0.60 14.95
CA THR A 46 24.45 0.55 14.95
C THR A 46 23.80 1.82 14.39
N THR A 47 24.35 3.00 14.68
CA THR A 47 23.79 4.28 14.21
C THR A 47 24.00 4.44 12.71
N GLN A 48 25.17 4.07 12.22
CA GLN A 48 25.53 4.07 10.80
C GLN A 48 24.69 3.06 10.02
N ARG A 49 24.43 1.87 10.58
CA ARG A 49 23.53 0.87 9.99
C ARG A 49 22.13 1.45 9.79
N ILE A 50 21.56 2.07 10.82
CA ILE A 50 20.23 2.69 10.74
C ILE A 50 20.22 3.83 9.73
N LYS A 51 21.19 4.75 9.78
CA LYS A 51 21.27 5.87 8.82
C LYS A 51 21.39 5.41 7.37
N THR A 52 22.20 4.37 7.13
CA THR A 52 22.39 3.79 5.79
C THR A 52 21.13 3.09 5.30
N PHE A 53 20.45 2.33 6.17
CA PHE A 53 19.18 1.70 5.85
C PHE A 53 18.10 2.74 5.48
N VAL A 54 17.95 3.77 6.30
CA VAL A 54 16.96 4.83 6.11
C VAL A 54 17.23 5.61 4.82
N SER A 55 18.49 5.98 4.55
CA SER A 55 18.82 6.76 3.34
C SER A 55 18.61 5.94 2.05
N ARG A 56 18.94 4.65 2.06
CA ARG A 56 18.75 3.77 0.89
C ARG A 56 17.30 3.37 0.65
N ASN A 57 16.48 3.29 1.70
CA ASN A 57 15.10 2.82 1.62
C ASN A 57 14.08 3.91 2.02
N ALA A 58 14.44 5.19 1.84
CA ALA A 58 13.71 6.33 2.39
C ALA A 58 12.21 6.32 2.07
N LEU A 59 11.83 5.99 0.82
CA LEU A 59 10.42 5.92 0.41
C LEU A 59 9.63 4.85 1.20
N MET A 60 10.20 3.65 1.33
CA MET A 60 9.55 2.54 2.02
C MET A 60 9.52 2.76 3.53
N VAL A 61 10.59 3.29 4.11
CA VAL A 61 10.63 3.65 5.54
C VAL A 61 9.62 4.76 5.83
N ALA A 62 9.55 5.79 5.00
CA ALA A 62 8.57 6.85 5.13
C ALA A 62 7.14 6.29 5.02
N HIS A 63 6.87 5.38 4.09
CA HIS A 63 5.59 4.69 3.99
C HIS A 63 5.23 3.95 5.30
N HIS A 64 6.16 3.19 5.88
CA HIS A 64 5.91 2.39 7.08
C HIS A 64 5.84 3.18 8.39
N ILE A 65 6.28 4.44 8.39
CA ILE A 65 6.23 5.32 9.57
C ILE A 65 5.09 6.33 9.43
N VAL A 66 5.09 7.11 8.35
CA VAL A 66 4.19 8.25 8.15
C VAL A 66 2.76 7.79 7.90
N LEU A 67 2.56 6.74 7.09
CA LEU A 67 1.22 6.24 6.79
C LEU A 67 0.50 5.76 8.05
N PRO A 68 1.03 4.82 8.88
CA PRO A 68 0.35 4.41 10.10
C PRO A 68 0.24 5.56 11.12
N ALA A 69 1.25 6.42 11.24
CA ALA A 69 1.21 7.55 12.17
C ALA A 69 0.11 8.57 11.86
N ILE A 70 -0.26 8.75 10.59
CA ILE A 70 -1.37 9.63 10.18
C ILE A 70 -2.69 8.85 10.14
N LEU A 71 -2.69 7.66 9.53
CA LEU A 71 -3.92 6.91 9.26
C LEU A 71 -4.57 6.41 10.55
N ALA A 72 -3.80 5.94 11.53
CA ALA A 72 -4.34 5.43 12.78
C ALA A 72 -5.12 6.49 13.58
N PRO A 73 -4.58 7.69 13.89
CA PRO A 73 -5.36 8.70 14.60
C PRO A 73 -6.53 9.24 13.75
N VAL A 74 -6.36 9.32 12.43
CA VAL A 74 -7.47 9.70 11.53
C VAL A 74 -8.62 8.70 11.65
N VAL A 75 -8.33 7.40 11.59
CA VAL A 75 -9.36 6.36 11.59
C VAL A 75 -9.98 6.14 12.96
N LEU A 76 -9.18 6.16 14.03
CA LEU A 76 -9.64 5.83 15.37
C LEU A 76 -10.26 7.01 16.12
N PHE A 77 -9.81 8.24 15.85
CA PHE A 77 -10.20 9.40 16.68
C PHE A 77 -10.80 10.56 15.87
N LEU A 78 -10.24 10.90 14.70
CA LEU A 78 -10.63 12.13 13.99
C LEU A 78 -11.80 11.97 13.02
N ARG A 79 -12.07 10.75 12.52
CA ARG A 79 -13.13 10.55 11.52
C ARG A 79 -14.56 10.60 12.05
N ALA A 80 -14.75 10.63 13.38
CA ALA A 80 -16.05 10.66 14.05
C ALA A 80 -17.05 9.61 13.50
N ASP A 81 -16.57 8.36 13.31
CA ASP A 81 -17.33 7.22 12.76
C ASP A 81 -18.03 7.48 11.41
N ARG A 82 -17.35 8.20 10.52
CA ARG A 82 -17.78 8.42 9.13
C ARG A 82 -16.75 7.86 8.14
N GLY A 83 -17.22 7.58 6.93
CA GLY A 83 -16.37 7.21 5.80
C GLY A 83 -15.75 5.81 5.85
N ASP A 84 -16.33 4.86 6.60
CA ASP A 84 -15.83 3.47 6.68
C ASP A 84 -15.66 2.83 5.31
N TYR A 85 -16.59 3.12 4.38
CA TYR A 85 -16.52 2.60 3.02
C TYR A 85 -15.18 2.95 2.35
N PHE A 86 -14.73 4.21 2.44
CA PHE A 86 -13.49 4.67 1.82
C PHE A 86 -12.27 3.93 2.39
N PHE A 87 -12.20 3.77 3.71
CA PHE A 87 -11.09 3.07 4.36
C PHE A 87 -11.12 1.57 4.08
N GLY A 88 -12.30 0.94 4.12
CA GLY A 88 -12.46 -0.49 3.81
C GLY A 88 -12.07 -0.81 2.37
N VAL A 89 -12.39 0.07 1.43
CA VAL A 89 -11.93 -0.01 0.04
C VAL A 89 -10.39 0.03 -0.01
N PHE A 90 -9.74 0.94 0.71
CA PHE A 90 -8.26 0.99 0.73
C PHE A 90 -7.61 -0.22 1.40
N TYR A 91 -8.29 -0.96 2.28
CA TYR A 91 -7.74 -2.22 2.83
C TYR A 91 -7.62 -3.32 1.79
N MET A 92 -8.32 -3.22 0.65
CA MET A 92 -8.07 -4.10 -0.49
C MET A 92 -6.63 -4.01 -0.99
N PHE A 93 -5.90 -2.93 -0.70
CA PHE A 93 -4.48 -2.79 -1.07
C PHE A 93 -3.63 -3.96 -0.60
N GLU A 94 -3.98 -4.62 0.51
CA GLU A 94 -3.18 -5.72 1.06
C GLU A 94 -3.29 -7.03 0.28
N ILE A 95 -4.34 -7.22 -0.52
CA ILE A 95 -4.55 -8.50 -1.23
C ILE A 95 -3.41 -8.82 -2.21
N VAL A 96 -2.63 -7.81 -2.62
CA VAL A 96 -1.47 -8.00 -3.49
C VAL A 96 -0.22 -8.48 -2.74
N ILE A 97 -0.13 -8.25 -1.42
CA ILE A 97 1.07 -8.55 -0.63
C ILE A 97 1.47 -10.04 -0.72
N PRO A 98 0.57 -11.02 -0.60
CA PRO A 98 0.92 -12.43 -0.77
C PRO A 98 1.60 -12.74 -2.11
N PHE A 99 1.20 -12.07 -3.18
CA PHE A 99 1.77 -12.27 -4.52
C PHE A 99 3.14 -11.62 -4.66
N ILE A 100 3.34 -10.44 -4.05
CA ILE A 100 4.65 -9.78 -3.97
C ILE A 100 5.62 -10.67 -3.20
N SER A 101 5.20 -11.16 -2.02
CA SER A 101 6.02 -12.05 -1.19
C SER A 101 6.31 -13.38 -1.88
N ALA A 102 5.32 -14.02 -2.50
CA ALA A 102 5.51 -15.27 -3.23
C ALA A 102 6.53 -15.11 -4.38
N ARG A 103 6.44 -14.02 -5.14
CA ARG A 103 7.41 -13.72 -6.19
C ARG A 103 8.82 -13.58 -5.64
N GLU A 104 9.00 -12.86 -4.54
CA GLU A 104 10.31 -12.68 -3.91
C GLU A 104 10.87 -14.00 -3.38
N ILE A 105 10.04 -14.86 -2.78
CA ILE A 105 10.46 -16.21 -2.36
C ILE A 105 10.98 -17.02 -3.56
N LEU A 106 10.29 -16.99 -4.70
CA LEU A 106 10.75 -17.68 -5.91
C LEU A 106 12.09 -17.13 -6.44
N ILE A 107 12.34 -15.83 -6.28
CA ILE A 107 13.63 -15.21 -6.59
C ILE A 107 14.73 -15.76 -5.68
N GLN A 108 14.47 -15.86 -4.37
CA GLN A 108 15.43 -16.42 -3.40
C GLN A 108 15.75 -17.88 -3.69
N LEU A 109 14.76 -18.66 -4.13
CA LEU A 109 14.90 -20.06 -4.54
C LEU A 109 15.55 -20.23 -5.93
N GLN A 110 16.00 -19.15 -6.57
CA GLN A 110 16.59 -19.17 -7.92
C GLN A 110 15.65 -19.74 -9.01
N MET A 111 14.34 -19.56 -8.85
CA MET A 111 13.31 -20.13 -9.74
C MET A 111 12.81 -19.15 -10.81
N LYS A 112 13.62 -18.16 -11.21
CA LYS A 112 13.20 -17.10 -12.14
C LYS A 112 12.81 -17.62 -13.53
N ASP A 113 13.42 -18.70 -13.98
CA ASP A 113 13.18 -19.27 -15.32
C ASP A 113 11.98 -20.25 -15.35
N THR A 114 11.23 -20.35 -14.24
CA THR A 114 10.11 -21.29 -14.14
C THR A 114 8.78 -20.66 -14.58
N PRO A 115 7.85 -21.45 -15.14
CA PRO A 115 6.49 -20.97 -15.41
C PRO A 115 5.78 -20.46 -14.15
N LEU A 116 6.09 -21.03 -12.98
CA LEU A 116 5.55 -20.61 -11.70
C LEU A 116 5.94 -19.17 -11.33
N TYR A 117 7.18 -18.77 -11.58
CA TYR A 117 7.63 -17.39 -11.40
C TYR A 117 6.88 -16.43 -12.33
N PHE A 118 6.70 -16.81 -13.59
CA PHE A 118 5.94 -16.01 -14.55
C PHE A 118 4.46 -15.86 -14.13
N ILE A 119 3.78 -16.95 -13.80
CA ILE A 119 2.37 -16.94 -13.37
C ILE A 119 2.21 -16.08 -12.11
N THR A 120 3.06 -16.28 -11.10
CA THR A 120 3.04 -15.49 -9.86
C THR A 120 3.24 -14.00 -10.14
N SER A 121 4.20 -13.66 -11.01
CA SER A 121 4.48 -12.27 -11.39
C SER A 121 3.33 -11.64 -12.17
N PHE A 122 2.70 -12.39 -13.07
CA PHE A 122 1.53 -11.93 -13.83
C PHE A 122 0.32 -11.71 -12.92
N LEU A 123 0.00 -12.66 -12.03
CA LEU A 123 -1.07 -12.53 -11.05
C LEU A 123 -0.84 -11.35 -10.12
N MET A 124 0.40 -11.16 -9.63
CA MET A 124 0.78 -10.00 -8.84
C MET A 124 0.42 -8.69 -9.56
N ILE A 125 0.76 -8.55 -10.84
CA ILE A 125 0.48 -7.34 -11.64
C ILE A 125 -1.03 -7.12 -11.83
N VAL A 126 -1.77 -8.17 -12.18
CA VAL A 126 -3.24 -8.09 -12.39
C VAL A 126 -3.92 -7.67 -11.09
N ILE A 127 -3.58 -8.32 -9.98
CA ILE A 127 -4.16 -8.02 -8.67
C ILE A 127 -3.75 -6.64 -8.19
N PHE A 128 -2.50 -6.22 -8.42
CA PHE A 128 -2.05 -4.86 -8.13
C PHE A 128 -2.91 -3.84 -8.87
N PHE A 129 -3.15 -4.05 -10.17
CA PHE A 129 -3.98 -3.15 -10.96
C PHE A 129 -5.40 -3.06 -10.38
N LEU A 130 -6.05 -4.21 -10.15
CA LEU A 130 -7.44 -4.23 -9.68
C LEU A 130 -7.58 -3.63 -8.27
N ALA A 131 -6.73 -4.04 -7.34
CA ALA A 131 -6.84 -3.65 -5.95
C ALA A 131 -6.28 -2.26 -5.64
N ARG A 132 -5.28 -1.78 -6.41
CA ARG A 132 -4.55 -0.54 -6.09
C ARG A 132 -4.69 0.57 -7.11
N LEU A 133 -5.07 0.28 -8.37
CA LEU A 133 -5.25 1.32 -9.40
C LEU A 133 -6.72 1.50 -9.77
N ALA A 134 -7.40 0.43 -10.18
CA ALA A 134 -8.80 0.45 -10.61
C ALA A 134 -9.77 0.81 -9.47
N ILE A 135 -9.31 0.70 -8.23
CA ILE A 135 -10.12 1.03 -7.07
C ILE A 135 -10.40 2.52 -6.93
N PHE A 136 -9.51 3.40 -7.42
CA PHE A 136 -9.72 4.84 -7.41
C PHE A 136 -10.85 5.30 -8.35
N PRO A 137 -10.87 4.92 -9.64
CA PRO A 137 -12.01 5.22 -10.50
C PRO A 137 -13.29 4.52 -10.02
N PHE A 138 -13.21 3.30 -9.48
CA PHE A 138 -14.36 2.62 -8.87
C PHE A 138 -14.94 3.38 -7.68
N LEU A 139 -14.08 3.94 -6.82
CA LEU A 139 -14.47 4.78 -5.69
C LEU A 139 -15.22 6.03 -6.15
N TYR A 140 -14.73 6.69 -7.19
CA TYR A 140 -15.35 7.90 -7.75
C TYR A 140 -16.67 7.57 -8.45
N TYR A 141 -16.73 6.43 -9.15
CA TYR A 141 -17.94 5.93 -9.79
C TYR A 141 -19.03 5.63 -8.75
N SER A 142 -18.66 4.93 -7.69
CA SER A 142 -19.60 4.59 -6.61
C SER A 142 -20.11 5.83 -5.87
N TYR A 143 -19.27 6.87 -5.74
CA TYR A 143 -19.73 8.18 -5.26
C TYR A 143 -20.65 8.89 -6.27
N ALA A 144 -20.35 8.82 -7.58
CA ALA A 144 -21.16 9.42 -8.64
C ALA A 144 -22.60 8.87 -8.61
N GLU A 145 -22.73 7.54 -8.54
CA GLU A 145 -24.00 6.83 -8.40
C GLU A 145 -24.72 7.22 -7.10
N TYR A 146 -23.98 7.28 -5.98
CA TYR A 146 -24.53 7.69 -4.69
C TYR A 146 -25.09 9.12 -4.69
N ALA A 147 -24.36 10.07 -5.27
CA ALA A 147 -24.74 11.48 -5.31
C ALA A 147 -25.64 11.82 -6.51
N ASN A 148 -25.90 10.85 -7.39
CA ASN A 148 -26.62 11.03 -8.66
C ASN A 148 -26.05 12.19 -9.50
N ILE A 149 -24.73 12.21 -9.66
CA ILE A 149 -24.01 13.20 -10.46
C ILE A 149 -23.20 12.51 -11.57
N PRO A 150 -22.95 13.17 -12.71
CA PRO A 150 -22.04 12.64 -13.71
C PRO A 150 -20.62 12.41 -13.14
N PHE A 151 -19.97 11.31 -13.54
CA PHE A 151 -18.64 10.91 -13.06
C PHE A 151 -17.59 12.03 -13.10
N HIS A 152 -17.55 12.81 -14.18
CA HIS A 152 -16.58 13.92 -14.34
C HIS A 152 -16.79 15.07 -13.33
N ARG A 153 -17.95 15.15 -12.67
CA ARG A 153 -18.25 16.17 -11.66
C ARG A 153 -17.83 15.77 -10.25
N VAL A 154 -17.53 14.48 -10.02
CA VAL A 154 -17.16 13.95 -8.70
C VAL A 154 -15.98 14.70 -8.06
N PRO A 155 -14.86 14.98 -8.76
CA PRO A 155 -13.73 15.68 -8.16
C PRO A 155 -14.07 17.09 -7.65
N PHE A 156 -15.08 17.73 -8.23
CA PHE A 156 -15.52 19.07 -7.85
C PHE A 156 -16.57 19.06 -6.74
N HIS A 157 -17.17 17.90 -6.46
CA HIS A 157 -18.23 17.73 -5.46
C HIS A 157 -17.70 17.18 -4.12
N ILE A 158 -16.63 16.39 -4.15
CA ILE A 158 -16.00 15.90 -2.91
C ILE A 158 -15.04 16.92 -2.31
N PRO A 159 -14.83 16.93 -0.98
CA PRO A 159 -13.86 17.83 -0.36
C PRO A 159 -12.47 17.70 -0.98
N VAL A 160 -11.78 18.83 -1.17
CA VAL A 160 -10.41 18.86 -1.75
C VAL A 160 -9.45 17.94 -1.00
N LYS A 161 -9.60 17.83 0.32
CA LYS A 161 -8.81 16.89 1.15
C LYS A 161 -8.96 15.43 0.69
N CYS A 162 -10.15 15.00 0.26
CA CYS A 162 -10.37 13.65 -0.25
C CYS A 162 -9.67 13.42 -1.59
N ASN A 163 -9.74 14.38 -2.51
CA ASN A 163 -9.01 14.32 -3.78
C ASN A 163 -7.49 14.27 -3.54
N LEU A 164 -6.97 15.15 -2.67
CA LEU A 164 -5.55 15.18 -2.32
C LEU A 164 -5.11 13.87 -1.68
N SER A 165 -5.87 13.31 -0.73
CA SER A 165 -5.56 12.00 -0.14
C SER A 165 -5.56 10.89 -1.19
N CYS A 166 -6.54 10.86 -2.10
CA CYS A 166 -6.57 9.87 -3.17
C CYS A 166 -5.35 9.99 -4.09
N LEU A 167 -4.99 11.23 -4.47
CA LEU A 167 -3.82 11.49 -5.31
C LEU A 167 -2.53 11.05 -4.62
N LEU A 168 -2.34 11.44 -3.35
CA LEU A 168 -1.17 11.05 -2.55
C LEU A 168 -1.04 9.54 -2.39
N LEU A 169 -2.16 8.82 -2.25
CA LEU A 169 -2.17 7.36 -2.22
C LEU A 169 -1.91 6.73 -3.59
N LEU A 170 -2.40 7.32 -4.69
CA LEU A 170 -2.28 6.78 -6.04
C LEU A 170 -0.87 6.93 -6.63
N LEU A 171 -0.21 8.07 -6.42
CA LEU A 171 1.10 8.37 -7.01
C LEU A 171 2.18 7.27 -6.77
N PRO A 172 2.43 6.80 -5.53
CA PRO A 172 3.40 5.72 -5.33
C PRO A 172 2.95 4.40 -5.98
N GLN A 173 1.65 4.13 -6.05
CA GLN A 173 1.12 2.91 -6.69
C GLN A 173 1.36 2.92 -8.20
N LEU A 174 1.19 4.07 -8.87
CA LEU A 174 1.53 4.22 -10.28
C LEU A 174 3.01 3.99 -10.54
N TYR A 175 3.87 4.54 -9.68
CA TYR A 175 5.31 4.32 -9.75
C TYR A 175 5.69 2.83 -9.62
N TRP A 176 5.15 2.14 -8.60
CA TRP A 176 5.42 0.71 -8.42
C TRP A 176 4.84 -0.14 -9.54
N PHE A 177 3.63 0.17 -10.01
CA PHE A 177 3.02 -0.50 -11.16
C PHE A 177 3.90 -0.42 -12.40
N PHE A 178 4.42 0.76 -12.71
CA PHE A 178 5.38 0.95 -13.80
C PHE A 178 6.64 0.07 -13.62
N LEU A 179 7.20 0.01 -12.41
CA LEU A 179 8.36 -0.85 -12.14
C LEU A 179 8.04 -2.34 -12.31
N MET A 180 6.86 -2.80 -11.89
CA MET A 180 6.45 -4.20 -12.03
C MET A 180 6.25 -4.58 -13.50
N ILE A 181 5.59 -3.72 -14.29
CA ILE A 181 5.42 -3.94 -15.74
C ILE A 181 6.79 -4.03 -16.43
N ARG A 182 7.70 -3.09 -16.12
CA ARG A 182 9.07 -3.12 -16.65
C ARG A 182 9.83 -4.39 -16.25
N GLY A 183 9.57 -4.91 -15.05
CA GLY A 183 10.18 -6.15 -14.54
C GLY A 183 9.62 -7.44 -15.16
N LEU A 184 8.41 -7.41 -15.74
CA LEU A 184 7.83 -8.56 -16.44
C LEU A 184 8.31 -8.64 -17.91
N ILE A 185 8.60 -7.50 -18.52
CA ILE A 185 9.03 -7.41 -19.93
C ILE A 185 10.52 -7.77 -20.11
N ARG A 186 11.30 -7.76 -19.02
CA ARG A 186 12.73 -8.11 -18.99
C ARG A 186 12.93 -9.55 -18.57
#